data_AF-A0A6B3CPY5-F1
#
_entry.id   AF-A0A6B3CPY5-F1
#
_cell.length_a   1.000
_cell.length_b   1.000
_cell.length_c   1.000
_cell.angle_alpha   90.00
_cell.angle_beta   90.00
_cell.angle_gamma   90.00
#
_symmetry.space_group_name_H-M   'P 1'
#
loop_
_entity.id
_entity.type
_entity.pdbx_description
1 polymer ?
#
loop_
_entity_poly.entity_id
_entity_poly.type
_entity_poly.pdbx_seq_one_letter_code
_entity_poly.pdbx_strand_id
1 'polypeptide(L)' 'DMFPHWEYVLHELFGRVKSVQALTATHIPERWDEKGKPYDATADDAAYGVFELDGGTIAQINSSWAVRVNRDELVE' A
#
# COMPACT_ATOMS: atom_id res chain seq x y z
N ASP A 1 -2.31 6.42 2.24
CA ASP A 1 -1.18 6.51 3.18
C ASP A 1 0.15 6.13 2.52
N MET A 2 0.31 4.88 2.10
CA MET A 2 1.62 4.38 1.67
C MET A 2 2.17 4.93 0.34
N PHE A 3 1.34 5.40 -0.60
CA PHE A 3 1.83 5.81 -1.95
C PHE A 3 2.80 6.99 -1.92
N PRO A 4 2.56 8.07 -1.15
CA PRO A 4 3.58 9.10 -0.89
C PRO A 4 4.91 8.54 -0.39
N HIS A 5 4.91 7.47 0.42
CA HIS A 5 6.14 6.81 0.87
C HIS A 5 6.83 6.04 -0.26
N TRP A 6 6.06 5.31 -1.05
CA TRP A 6 6.60 4.58 -2.20
C TRP A 6 7.15 5.49 -3.28
N GLU A 7 6.60 6.70 -3.45
CA GLU A 7 7.10 7.67 -4.42
C GLU A 7 8.59 7.98 -4.17
N TYR A 8 8.95 8.42 -2.96
CA TYR A 8 10.33 8.77 -2.68
C TYR A 8 11.24 7.54 -2.56
N VAL A 9 10.75 6.41 -2.06
CA VAL A 9 11.56 5.17 -2.00
C VAL A 9 11.93 4.72 -3.41
N LEU A 10 10.98 4.73 -4.34
CA LEU A 10 11.24 4.35 -5.73
C LEU A 10 12.11 5.39 -6.44
N HIS A 11 11.80 6.67 -6.29
CA HIS A 11 12.54 7.75 -6.92
C HIS A 11 14.01 7.75 -6.52
N GLU A 12 14.31 7.71 -5.22
CA GLU A 12 15.67 7.85 -4.72
C GLU A 12 16.52 6.59 -4.91
N LEU A 13 15.92 5.39 -4.97
CA LEU A 13 16.65 4.13 -5.06
C LEU A 13 16.68 3.52 -6.47
N PHE A 14 15.62 3.72 -7.26
CA PHE A 14 15.41 2.99 -8.51
C PHE A 14 15.09 3.89 -9.72
N GLY A 15 14.72 5.15 -9.49
CA GLY A 15 14.40 6.13 -10.52
C GLY A 15 12.98 6.68 -10.39
N ARG A 16 12.75 7.85 -10.99
CA ARG A 16 11.48 8.57 -10.88
C ARG A 16 10.31 7.74 -11.41
N VAL A 17 9.17 7.78 -10.71
CA VAL A 17 7.91 7.16 -11.16
C VAL A 17 7.35 7.92 -12.36
N LYS A 18 7.04 7.20 -13.44
CA LYS A 18 6.40 7.72 -14.65
C LYS A 18 4.90 7.49 -14.68
N SER A 19 4.46 6.30 -14.30
CA SER A 19 3.06 5.90 -14.33
C SER A 19 2.76 4.93 -13.20
N VAL A 20 1.49 4.88 -12.80
CA VAL A 20 0.99 3.91 -11.82
C VAL A 20 -0.38 3.41 -12.26
N GLN A 21 -0.56 2.09 -12.20
CA GLN A 21 -1.87 1.45 -12.22
C GLN A 21 -2.09 0.81 -10.85
N ALA A 22 -3.24 1.07 -10.22
CA ALA A 22 -3.55 0.55 -8.91
C ALA A 22 -4.99 0.03 -8.82
N LEU A 23 -5.17 -1.05 -8.06
CA LEU A 23 -6.46 -1.54 -7.59
C LEU A 23 -6.52 -1.33 -6.07
N THR A 24 -7.56 -0.65 -5.58
CA THR A 24 -7.81 -0.51 -4.14
C THR A 24 -8.91 -1.46 -3.68
N ALA A 25 -8.93 -1.75 -2.38
CA ALA A 25 -9.96 -2.56 -1.76
C ALA A 25 -10.19 -2.15 -0.30
N THR A 26 -11.43 -2.33 0.17
CA THR A 26 -11.79 -2.37 1.59
C THR A 26 -12.12 -3.82 1.94
N HIS A 27 -11.15 -4.57 2.47
CA HIS A 27 -11.35 -5.96 2.85
C HIS A 27 -12.14 -6.12 4.15
N ILE A 28 -12.01 -5.16 5.08
CA ILE A 28 -12.74 -5.15 6.36
C ILE A 28 -13.76 -4.00 6.33
N PRO A 29 -15.04 -4.26 5.99
CA PRO A 29 -16.05 -3.22 5.77
C PRO A 29 -16.58 -2.57 7.06
N GLU A 30 -16.50 -3.25 8.21
CA GLU A 30 -16.93 -2.72 9.51
C GLU A 30 -15.75 -2.80 10.50
N ARG A 31 -15.52 -1.70 11.22
CA ARG A 31 -14.49 -1.59 12.25
C ARG A 31 -15.09 -1.06 13.55
N TRP A 32 -14.32 -1.11 14.62
CA TRP A 32 -14.74 -0.64 15.94
C TRP A 32 -13.92 0.58 16.34
N ASP A 33 -14.59 1.64 16.74
CA ASP A 33 -13.94 2.85 17.27
C ASP A 33 -13.32 2.57 18.64
N GLU A 34 -12.54 3.53 19.14
CA GLU A 34 -11.81 3.42 20.40
C GLU A 34 -12.73 3.38 21.63
N LYS A 35 -14.03 3.63 21.47
CA LYS A 35 -15.07 3.52 22.50
C LYS A 35 -15.88 2.23 22.38
N GLY A 36 -15.52 1.35 21.44
CA GLY A 36 -16.21 0.09 21.22
C GLY A 36 -17.55 0.25 20.51
N LYS A 37 -17.69 1.22 19.60
CA LYS A 37 -18.85 1.34 18.71
C LYS A 37 -18.48 0.93 17.27
N PRO A 38 -19.34 0.15 16.58
CA PRO A 38 -19.09 -0.20 15.18
C PRO A 38 -19.27 1.00 14.25
N TYR A 39 -18.50 1.02 13.16
CA TYR A 39 -18.61 1.99 12.07
C TYR A 39 -18.22 1.39 10.72
N ASP A 40 -18.82 1.92 9.64
CA ASP A 40 -18.49 1.54 8.27
C ASP A 40 -17.11 2.08 7.88
N ALA A 41 -16.20 1.20 7.49
CA ALA A 41 -14.89 1.57 6.98
C ALA A 41 -15.03 2.10 5.56
N THR A 42 -14.94 3.42 5.40
CA THR A 42 -15.07 4.09 4.09
C THR A 42 -13.74 4.24 3.35
N ALA A 43 -12.61 4.08 4.05
CA ALA A 43 -11.28 4.10 3.46
C ALA A 43 -10.89 2.72 2.90
N ASP A 44 -10.08 2.71 1.84
CA ASP A 44 -9.41 1.50 1.38
C ASP A 44 -8.41 1.02 2.45
N ASP A 45 -8.44 -0.28 2.77
CA ASP A 45 -7.47 -0.89 3.69
C ASP A 45 -6.37 -1.67 2.97
N ALA A 46 -6.44 -1.72 1.64
CA ALA A 46 -5.39 -2.25 0.78
C ALA A 46 -5.33 -1.59 -0.59
N ALA A 47 -4.14 -1.63 -1.18
CA ALA A 47 -3.87 -1.21 -2.54
C ALA A 47 -2.81 -2.12 -3.18
N TYR A 48 -3.03 -2.48 -4.45
CA TYR A 48 -2.16 -3.30 -5.27
C TYR A 48 -1.72 -2.49 -6.48
N GLY A 49 -0.45 -2.10 -6.54
CA GLY A 49 0.07 -1.15 -7.51
C GLY A 49 1.18 -1.71 -8.40
N VAL A 50 1.16 -1.33 -9.68
CA VAL A 50 2.24 -1.53 -10.64
C VAL A 50 2.74 -0.16 -11.09
N PHE A 51 4.05 0.07 -11.00
CA PHE A 51 4.71 1.34 -11.25
C PHE A 51 5.71 1.19 -12.39
N GLU A 52 5.68 2.10 -13.35
CA GLU A 52 6.73 2.25 -14.35
C GLU A 52 7.70 3.34 -13.89
N LEU A 53 9.00 3.05 -13.90
CA LEU A 53 10.06 3.98 -13.51
C LEU A 53 10.89 4.43 -14.72
N ASP A 54 11.67 5.49 -14.53
CA ASP A 54 12.75 5.84 -15.45
C ASP A 54 13.66 4.64 -15.76
N GLY A 55 14.11 4.53 -17.01
CA GLY A 55 14.87 3.39 -17.50
C GLY A 55 14.05 2.15 -17.87
N GLY A 56 12.72 2.17 -17.70
CA GLY A 56 11.83 1.06 -18.09
C GLY A 56 11.69 -0.04 -17.03
N THR A 57 12.18 0.20 -15.82
CA THR A 57 11.99 -0.69 -14.66
C THR A 57 10.51 -0.73 -14.27
N ILE A 58 9.99 -1.92 -13.96
CA ILE A 58 8.64 -2.13 -13.43
C ILE A 58 8.74 -2.57 -11.96
N ALA A 59 8.08 -1.84 -11.07
CA ALA A 59 7.96 -2.21 -9.66
C ALA A 59 6.52 -2.59 -9.34
N GLN A 60 6.32 -3.67 -8.58
CA GLN A 60 5.01 -4.07 -8.08
C GLN A 60 5.01 -4.03 -6.56
N ILE A 61 4.01 -3.36 -5.99
CA ILE A 61 3.91 -3.15 -4.54
C ILE A 61 2.50 -3.49 -4.07
N ASN A 62 2.42 -4.35 -3.05
CA ASN A 62 1.20 -4.66 -2.33
C ASN A 62 1.26 -3.96 -0.97
N SER A 63 0.26 -3.13 -0.65
CA SER A 63 0.13 -2.46 0.64
C SER A 63 -1.21 -2.85 1.26
N SER A 64 -1.21 -3.37 2.49
CA SER A 64 -2.45 -3.80 3.15
C SER A 64 -2.33 -3.76 4.67
N TRP A 65 -3.38 -3.26 5.32
CA TRP A 65 -3.56 -3.36 6.77
C TRP A 65 -4.25 -4.68 7.19
N ALA A 66 -4.77 -5.44 6.23
CA ALA A 66 -5.54 -6.67 6.44
C ALA A 66 -4.76 -7.94 6.04
N VAL A 67 -3.43 -7.87 5.97
CA VAL A 67 -2.56 -9.01 5.65
C VAL A 67 -1.70 -9.42 6.85
N ARG A 68 -1.48 -10.74 6.99
CA ARG A 68 -0.50 -11.27 7.94
C ARG A 68 0.85 -11.39 7.25
N VAL A 69 1.81 -10.67 7.78
CA VAL A 69 3.21 -10.67 7.38
C VAL A 69 3.95 -11.84 8.05
N ASN A 70 4.92 -12.42 7.35
CA ASN A 70 5.88 -13.31 7.99
C ASN A 70 6.79 -12.45 8.89
N ARG A 71 6.64 -12.59 10.22
CA ARG A 71 7.31 -11.69 11.19
C ARG A 71 8.83 -11.80 11.17
N ASP A 72 9.36 -12.96 10.84
CA ASP A 72 10.81 -13.19 10.76
C ASP A 72 11.46 -12.44 9.58
N GLU A 73 10.66 -11.90 8.66
CA GLU A 73 11.12 -11.11 7.50
C GLU A 73 10.93 -9.59 7.69
N LEU A 74 10.38 -9.15 8.83
CA LEU A 74 10.19 -7.74 9.14
C LEU A 74 11.33 -7.21 10.00
N VAL A 75 12.34 -6.62 9.34
CA VAL A 75 13.44 -5.83 9.92
C VAL A 75 14.24 -6.56 11.01
N GLU A 76 15.30 -7.26 10.60
CA GLU A 76 16.54 -7.32 11.39
C GLU A 76 17.38 -6.04 11.19
#